data_AF-A0AB36K3M8-F1
#
_entry.id   AF-A0AB36K3M8-F1
#
_cell.length_a   1.000
_cell.length_b   1.000
_cell.length_c   1.000
_cell.angle_alpha   90.00
_cell.angle_beta   90.00
_cell.angle_gamma   90.00
#
_symmetry.space_group_name_H-M   'P 1'
#
loop_
_entity.id
_entity.type
_entity.pdbx_description
1 polymer ?
#
loop_
_entity_poly.entity_id
_entity_poly.type
_entity_poly.pdbx_seq_one_letter_code
_entity_poly.pdbx_strand_id
1 'polypeptide(L)'
;MRVANSKGYSLVELLVGLSVSILVSITALSVMTSATTMQARIDAKTRLSLEVSRLLTMMETEIRRAGMCYQCDGASPYLFDSSHDLHLLLIDETPSQRQGQCLRFAYQQDSLHPTNTVGKDDAKGFRLDTEAHAIEIYENHRDTANWSCESGYWRDISSRALKISHLSFTRNEVHTENGRRITSLTIKVSASLNRQPGLRKDVSRTLVLANTVASS
;
A
#
# COMPACT_ATOMS: atom_id res chain seq x y z
N MET A 1 -12.22 43.29 68.83
CA MET A 1 -11.68 42.47 67.74
C MET A 1 -10.62 41.53 68.31
N ARG A 2 -10.89 40.22 68.35
CA ARG A 2 -9.87 39.23 68.76
C ARG A 2 -8.90 39.05 67.61
N VAL A 3 -7.64 39.42 67.81
CA VAL A 3 -6.55 39.07 66.90
C VAL A 3 -6.35 37.56 67.03
N ALA A 4 -6.67 36.83 65.96
CA ALA A 4 -6.42 35.41 65.88
C ALA A 4 -4.91 35.17 65.91
N ASN A 5 -4.47 34.26 66.78
CA ASN A 5 -3.07 33.90 66.97
C ASN A 5 -2.57 33.22 65.67
N SER A 6 -1.85 33.95 64.83
CA SER A 6 -1.26 33.43 63.60
C SER A 6 -0.03 32.60 63.95
N LYS A 7 -0.20 31.27 64.04
CA LYS A 7 0.93 30.34 64.11
C LYS A 7 1.66 30.37 62.77
N GLY A 8 2.83 31.01 62.75
CA GLY A 8 3.72 31.00 61.59
C GLY A 8 4.27 29.60 61.32
N TYR A 9 4.55 29.30 60.05
CA TYR A 9 5.14 28.03 59.64
C TYR A 9 6.58 27.90 60.11
N SER A 10 6.96 26.71 60.56
CA SER A 10 8.35 26.39 60.88
C SER A 10 9.17 26.34 59.58
N LEU A 11 10.43 26.79 59.64
CA LEU A 11 11.37 26.70 58.52
C LEU A 11 11.54 25.24 58.04
N VAL A 12 11.44 24.27 58.95
CA VAL A 12 11.49 22.84 58.62
C VAL A 12 10.25 22.40 57.83
N GLU A 13 9.07 22.90 58.20
CA GLU A 13 7.81 22.58 57.52
C GLU A 13 7.80 23.12 56.08
N LEU A 14 8.39 24.30 55.88
CA LEU A 14 8.57 24.92 54.57
C LEU A 14 9.56 24.14 53.70
N LEU A 15 10.68 23.68 54.27
CA LEU A 15 11.66 22.84 53.57
C LEU A 15 11.08 21.47 53.19
N VAL A 16 10.33 20.84 54.09
CA VAL A 16 9.67 19.56 53.80
C VAL A 16 8.61 19.73 52.71
N GLY A 17 7.74 20.74 52.81
CA GLY A 17 6.72 21.01 51.80
C GLY A 17 7.31 21.29 50.41
N LEU A 18 8.42 22.03 50.35
CA LEU A 18 9.13 22.33 49.11
C LEU A 18 9.78 21.07 48.52
N SER A 19 10.42 20.23 49.35
CA SER A 19 11.04 18.98 48.89
C SER A 19 10.03 18.01 48.28
N VAL A 20 8.87 17.84 48.93
CA VAL A 20 7.79 16.96 48.44
C VAL A 20 7.19 17.51 47.15
N SER A 21 6.98 18.83 47.07
CA SER A 21 6.44 19.49 45.87
C SER A 21 7.36 19.31 44.66
N ILE A 22 8.67 19.43 44.84
CA ILE A 22 9.65 19.21 43.77
C ILE A 22 9.64 17.74 43.32
N LEU A 23 9.65 16.79 44.26
CA LEU A 23 9.62 15.37 43.93
C LEU A 23 8.37 15.00 43.11
N VAL A 24 7.20 15.46 43.53
CA VAL A 24 5.94 15.23 42.80
C VAL A 24 5.96 15.89 41.42
N SER A 25 6.54 17.09 41.30
CA SER A 25 6.64 17.78 40.01
C SER A 25 7.55 17.01 39.04
N ILE A 26 8.71 16.52 39.51
CA ILE A 26 9.64 15.74 38.69
C ILE A 26 8.99 14.45 38.20
N THR A 27 8.28 13.73 39.07
CA THR A 27 7.58 12.49 38.68
C THR A 27 6.47 12.79 37.68
N ALA A 28 5.70 13.86 37.88
CA ALA A 28 4.66 14.29 36.93
C ALA A 28 5.26 14.63 35.55
N LEU A 29 6.37 15.36 35.48
CA LEU A 29 7.06 15.65 34.22
C LEU A 29 7.57 14.38 33.52
N SER A 30 8.12 13.43 34.29
CA SER A 30 8.59 12.14 33.76
C SER A 30 7.45 11.31 33.15
N VAL A 31 6.30 11.27 33.82
CA VAL A 31 5.10 10.59 33.30
C VAL A 31 4.59 11.30 32.05
N MET A 32 4.54 12.63 32.04
CA MET A 32 4.07 13.40 30.88
C MET A 32 4.98 13.24 29.65
N THR A 33 6.30 13.23 29.83
CA THR A 33 7.26 12.97 28.75
C THR A 33 7.14 11.53 28.22
N SER A 34 6.93 10.56 29.11
CA SER A 34 6.67 9.18 28.72
C SER A 34 5.36 9.06 27.93
N ALA A 35 4.29 9.72 28.38
CA ALA A 35 2.99 9.70 27.71
C ALA A 35 3.06 10.35 26.31
N THR A 36 3.73 11.49 26.18
CA THR A 36 3.89 12.20 24.89
C THR A 36 4.71 11.40 23.88
N THR A 37 5.78 10.74 24.32
CA THR A 37 6.58 9.87 23.44
C THR A 37 5.82 8.61 23.02
N MET A 38 5.02 8.02 23.91
CA MET A 38 4.11 6.93 23.56
C MET A 38 3.06 7.37 22.54
N GLN A 39 2.44 8.53 22.74
CA GLN A 39 1.45 9.07 21.81
C GLN A 39 2.06 9.29 20.42
N ALA A 40 3.24 9.90 20.35
CA ALA A 40 3.93 10.11 19.08
C ALA A 40 4.24 8.80 18.33
N ARG A 41 4.55 7.72 19.05
CA ARG A 41 4.75 6.38 18.46
C ARG A 41 3.44 5.77 17.96
N ILE A 42 2.36 5.92 18.72
CA ILE A 42 1.02 5.45 18.32
C ILE A 42 0.57 6.18 17.05
N ASP A 43 0.71 7.50 17.01
CA ASP A 43 0.33 8.33 15.87
C ASP A 43 1.13 7.94 14.61
N ALA A 44 2.45 7.74 14.76
CA ALA A 44 3.30 7.27 13.66
C ALA A 44 2.87 5.89 13.13
N LYS A 45 2.53 4.96 14.01
CA LYS A 45 2.06 3.62 13.62
C LYS A 45 0.72 3.68 12.90
N THR A 46 -0.20 4.50 13.40
CA THR A 46 -1.51 4.72 12.79
C THR A 46 -1.35 5.32 11.40
N ARG A 47 -0.52 6.37 11.27
CA ARG A 47 -0.22 7.01 9.99
C ARG A 47 0.36 6.01 8.98
N LEU A 48 1.39 5.26 9.37
CA LEU A 48 1.99 4.22 8.52
C LEU A 48 0.94 3.19 8.07
N SER A 49 0.09 2.75 8.99
CA SER A 49 -0.97 1.78 8.68
C SER A 49 -2.00 2.35 7.70
N LEU A 50 -2.42 3.61 7.86
CA LEU A 50 -3.38 4.28 6.98
C LEU A 50 -2.79 4.49 5.58
N GLU A 51 -1.55 4.98 5.48
CA GLU A 51 -0.91 5.23 4.18
C GLU A 51 -0.69 3.93 3.40
N VAL A 52 -0.21 2.86 4.05
CA VAL A 52 -0.05 1.53 3.42
C VAL A 52 -1.39 0.93 3.02
N SER A 53 -2.41 1.04 3.88
CA SER A 53 -3.75 0.52 3.55
C SER A 53 -4.37 1.27 2.37
N ARG A 54 -4.23 2.59 2.31
CA ARG A 54 -4.69 3.40 1.17
C ARG A 54 -4.03 2.97 -0.14
N LEU A 55 -2.71 2.74 -0.13
CA LEU A 55 -1.98 2.26 -1.31
C LEU A 55 -2.48 0.89 -1.75
N LEU A 56 -2.61 -0.05 -0.82
CA LEU A 56 -3.12 -1.39 -1.13
C LEU A 56 -4.55 -1.37 -1.66
N THR A 57 -5.45 -0.58 -1.06
CA THR A 57 -6.83 -0.43 -1.55
C THR A 57 -6.86 0.15 -2.96
N MET A 58 -6.02 1.15 -3.27
CA MET A 58 -5.91 1.69 -4.62
C MET A 58 -5.44 0.61 -5.61
N MET A 59 -4.39 -0.14 -5.27
CA MET A 59 -3.89 -1.24 -6.10
C MET A 59 -4.95 -2.32 -6.31
N GLU A 60 -5.63 -2.75 -5.24
CA GLU A 60 -6.67 -3.76 -5.30
C GLU A 60 -7.83 -3.34 -6.19
N THR A 61 -8.31 -2.10 -6.08
CA THR A 61 -9.40 -1.58 -6.92
C THR A 61 -9.04 -1.64 -8.38
N GLU A 62 -7.83 -1.21 -8.75
CA GLU A 62 -7.38 -1.24 -10.14
C GLU A 62 -7.14 -2.66 -10.66
N ILE A 63 -6.47 -3.51 -9.87
CA ILE A 63 -6.15 -4.89 -10.25
C ILE A 63 -7.43 -5.74 -10.39
N ARG A 64 -8.45 -5.53 -9.55
CA ARG A 64 -9.74 -6.23 -9.67
C ARG A 64 -10.41 -6.00 -11.01
N ARG A 65 -10.07 -4.92 -11.70
CA ARG A 65 -10.59 -4.60 -13.03
C ARG A 65 -9.85 -5.27 -14.16
N ALA A 66 -8.72 -5.93 -13.90
CA ALA A 66 -7.93 -6.62 -14.91
C ALA A 66 -8.80 -7.52 -15.80
N GLY A 67 -8.63 -7.37 -17.11
CA GLY A 67 -9.35 -8.12 -18.14
C GLY A 67 -10.79 -7.67 -18.40
N MET A 68 -11.35 -6.73 -17.62
CA MET A 68 -12.74 -6.28 -17.83
C MET A 68 -12.91 -5.60 -19.18
N CYS A 69 -13.94 -6.03 -19.91
CA CYS A 69 -14.42 -5.44 -21.15
C CYS A 69 -15.95 -5.34 -21.11
N TYR A 70 -16.50 -4.17 -21.43
CA TYR A 70 -17.93 -3.89 -21.35
C TYR A 70 -18.70 -4.30 -22.61
N GLN A 71 -18.06 -4.31 -23.78
CA GLN A 71 -18.69 -4.58 -25.08
C GLN A 71 -17.72 -5.29 -26.04
N CYS A 72 -17.08 -6.38 -25.60
CA CYS A 72 -16.25 -7.19 -26.48
C CYS A 72 -17.11 -8.24 -27.19
N ASP A 73 -17.14 -8.22 -28.52
CA ASP A 73 -17.84 -9.21 -29.36
C ASP A 73 -17.09 -10.56 -29.47
N GLY A 74 -16.15 -10.84 -28.55
CA GLY A 74 -15.27 -11.99 -28.60
C GLY A 74 -14.30 -12.07 -27.40
N ALA A 75 -13.10 -12.62 -27.63
CA ALA A 75 -12.06 -12.68 -26.61
C ALA A 75 -11.64 -11.27 -26.18
N SER A 76 -11.53 -11.04 -24.87
CA SER A 76 -11.12 -9.74 -24.33
C SER A 76 -9.69 -9.39 -24.77
N PRO A 77 -9.45 -8.22 -25.41
CA PRO A 77 -8.11 -7.81 -25.83
C PRO A 77 -7.21 -7.43 -24.64
N TYR A 78 -7.79 -7.35 -23.44
CA TYR A 78 -7.10 -7.03 -22.20
C TYR A 78 -6.52 -8.27 -21.50
N LEU A 79 -6.43 -9.39 -22.23
CA LEU A 79 -5.76 -10.62 -21.83
C LEU A 79 -4.41 -10.72 -22.55
N PHE A 80 -3.44 -11.32 -21.89
CA PHE A 80 -2.12 -11.58 -22.47
C PHE A 80 -2.06 -13.00 -23.00
N ASP A 81 -1.73 -13.17 -24.28
CA ASP A 81 -1.59 -14.47 -24.91
C ASP A 81 -0.15 -15.00 -24.77
N SER A 82 -0.01 -16.24 -24.32
CA SER A 82 1.23 -17.00 -24.34
C SER A 82 0.97 -18.36 -24.99
N SER A 83 1.20 -18.45 -26.30
CA SER A 83 1.22 -19.73 -27.04
C SER A 83 0.02 -20.63 -26.68
N HIS A 84 -1.21 -20.08 -26.80
CA HIS A 84 -2.50 -20.71 -26.49
C HIS A 84 -3.02 -20.57 -25.05
N ASP A 85 -2.20 -20.11 -24.10
CA ASP A 85 -2.65 -19.75 -22.76
C ASP A 85 -2.86 -18.24 -22.62
N LEU A 86 -4.11 -17.82 -22.50
CA LEU A 86 -4.48 -16.45 -22.19
C LEU A 86 -4.27 -16.18 -20.70
N HIS A 87 -3.82 -15.00 -20.26
CA HIS A 87 -3.63 -14.61 -18.84
C HIS A 87 -4.20 -13.21 -18.55
N LEU A 88 -4.69 -12.99 -17.33
CA LEU A 88 -5.24 -11.68 -16.92
C LEU A 88 -4.16 -10.64 -16.57
N LEU A 89 -2.98 -11.13 -16.19
CA LEU A 89 -1.91 -10.36 -15.60
C LEU A 89 -0.58 -10.87 -16.15
N LEU A 90 0.39 -9.98 -16.31
CA LEU A 90 1.81 -10.32 -16.43
C LEU A 90 2.54 -9.91 -15.16
N ILE A 91 3.45 -10.78 -14.73
CA ILE A 91 4.38 -10.50 -13.65
C ILE A 91 5.78 -10.52 -14.28
N ASP A 92 6.55 -9.45 -14.09
CA ASP A 92 7.90 -9.26 -14.65
C ASP A 92 7.99 -9.70 -16.14
N GLU A 93 7.12 -9.13 -16.98
CA GLU A 93 7.07 -9.32 -18.45
C GLU A 93 6.66 -10.71 -18.97
N THR A 94 6.56 -11.74 -18.13
CA THR A 94 6.39 -13.12 -18.61
C THR A 94 5.09 -13.76 -18.14
N PRO A 95 4.29 -14.37 -19.05
CA PRO A 95 3.02 -15.00 -18.69
C PRO A 95 3.15 -16.22 -17.78
N SER A 96 4.29 -16.90 -17.76
CA SER A 96 4.56 -18.05 -16.89
C SER A 96 5.02 -17.67 -15.48
N GLN A 97 5.50 -16.44 -15.28
CA GLN A 97 6.06 -16.01 -14.01
C GLN A 97 4.98 -15.88 -12.94
N ARG A 98 5.18 -16.56 -11.81
CA ARG A 98 4.19 -16.58 -10.72
C ARG A 98 4.51 -15.59 -9.62
N GLN A 99 5.73 -15.07 -9.55
CA GLN A 99 6.13 -14.12 -8.52
C GLN A 99 7.06 -13.05 -9.08
N GLY A 100 6.89 -11.79 -8.65
CA GLY A 100 7.70 -10.70 -9.16
C GLY A 100 7.39 -9.38 -8.47
N GLN A 101 8.02 -8.31 -8.94
CA GLN A 101 7.91 -6.97 -8.35
C GLN A 101 7.23 -5.97 -9.27
N CYS A 102 7.07 -6.31 -10.54
CA CYS A 102 6.29 -5.57 -11.51
C CYS A 102 5.07 -6.37 -11.92
N LEU A 103 3.92 -5.73 -11.90
CA LEU A 103 2.64 -6.26 -12.35
C LEU A 103 2.13 -5.39 -13.50
N ARG A 104 1.73 -6.03 -14.59
CA ARG A 104 1.04 -5.39 -15.71
C ARG A 104 -0.30 -6.04 -15.95
N PHE A 105 -1.29 -5.22 -16.24
CA PHE A 105 -2.64 -5.64 -16.56
C PHE A 105 -3.33 -4.54 -17.36
N ALA A 106 -4.40 -4.88 -18.07
CA ALA A 106 -5.20 -3.89 -18.77
C ALA A 106 -6.67 -4.12 -18.49
N TYR A 107 -7.47 -3.08 -18.70
CA TYR A 107 -8.92 -3.15 -18.66
C TYR A 107 -9.49 -1.97 -19.45
N GLN A 108 -10.72 -2.11 -19.92
CA GLN A 108 -11.42 -1.04 -20.61
C GLN A 108 -11.72 0.12 -19.65
N GLN A 109 -11.00 1.24 -19.77
CA GLN A 109 -11.16 2.38 -18.86
C GLN A 109 -12.26 3.34 -19.33
N ASP A 110 -12.20 3.76 -20.60
CA ASP A 110 -12.95 4.95 -21.07
C ASP A 110 -13.68 4.75 -22.41
N SER A 111 -13.42 3.65 -23.13
CA SER A 111 -14.14 3.42 -24.39
C SER A 111 -15.58 2.99 -24.12
N LEU A 112 -16.54 3.74 -24.63
CA LEU A 112 -17.95 3.33 -24.70
C LEU A 112 -18.25 2.44 -25.91
N HIS A 113 -17.24 2.13 -26.71
CA HIS A 113 -17.34 1.36 -27.95
C HIS A 113 -16.51 0.07 -27.84
N PRO A 114 -16.93 -1.01 -28.54
CA PRO A 114 -16.13 -2.22 -28.68
C PRO A 114 -14.73 -1.89 -29.20
N THR A 115 -13.71 -2.40 -28.53
CA THR A 115 -12.33 -2.33 -29.03
C THR A 115 -11.77 -3.75 -29.06
N ASN A 116 -10.92 -4.01 -30.05
CA ASN A 116 -10.20 -5.28 -30.17
C ASN A 116 -8.71 -5.12 -29.81
N THR A 117 -8.33 -3.96 -29.26
CA THR A 117 -6.92 -3.62 -28.98
C THR A 117 -6.83 -2.82 -27.69
N VAL A 118 -5.81 -3.09 -26.89
CA VAL A 118 -5.51 -2.30 -25.69
C VAL A 118 -5.14 -0.87 -26.07
N GLY A 119 -5.95 0.10 -25.65
CA GLY A 119 -5.63 1.50 -25.77
C GLY A 119 -4.59 1.95 -24.73
N LYS A 120 -3.97 3.11 -24.98
CA LYS A 120 -3.02 3.75 -24.05
C LYS A 120 -3.60 3.92 -22.64
N ASP A 121 -4.87 4.29 -22.53
CA ASP A 121 -5.55 4.54 -21.26
C ASP A 121 -6.08 3.24 -20.63
N ASP A 122 -5.98 2.10 -21.31
CA ASP A 122 -6.37 0.80 -20.79
C ASP A 122 -5.18 0.08 -20.15
N ALA A 123 -3.95 0.37 -20.60
CA ALA A 123 -2.72 -0.19 -20.07
C ALA A 123 -2.45 0.31 -18.63
N LYS A 124 -2.24 -0.62 -17.72
CA LYS A 124 -2.00 -0.36 -16.30
C LYS A 124 -0.86 -1.21 -15.76
N GLY A 125 -0.37 -0.85 -14.59
CA GLY A 125 0.61 -1.63 -13.89
C GLY A 125 1.05 -0.99 -12.59
N PHE A 126 1.69 -1.80 -11.75
CA PHE A 126 2.36 -1.37 -10.55
C PHE A 126 3.75 -1.98 -10.48
N ARG A 127 4.75 -1.22 -10.04
CA ARG A 127 6.08 -1.79 -9.77
C ARG A 127 6.72 -1.16 -8.53
N LEU A 128 7.79 -1.79 -8.06
CA LEU A 128 8.69 -1.22 -7.06
C LEU A 128 9.77 -0.40 -7.78
N ASP A 129 9.86 0.88 -7.47
CA ASP A 129 11.09 1.62 -7.70
C ASP A 129 12.05 1.31 -6.55
N THR A 130 13.10 0.55 -6.87
CA THR A 130 14.13 0.17 -5.90
C THR A 130 15.08 1.31 -5.55
N GLU A 131 15.20 2.32 -6.41
CA GLU A 131 16.05 3.50 -6.22
C GLU A 131 15.33 4.55 -5.37
N ALA A 132 14.09 4.91 -5.75
CA ALA A 132 13.28 5.86 -4.97
C ALA A 132 12.62 5.23 -3.73
N HIS A 133 12.65 3.90 -3.62
CA HIS A 133 11.95 3.13 -2.58
C HIS A 133 10.45 3.45 -2.53
N ALA A 134 9.83 3.46 -3.71
CA ALA A 134 8.45 3.86 -3.92
C ALA A 134 7.68 2.79 -4.68
N ILE A 135 6.35 2.76 -4.50
CA ILE A 135 5.49 2.05 -5.43
C ILE A 135 5.13 3.02 -6.54
N GLU A 136 5.33 2.57 -7.78
CA GLU A 136 4.99 3.32 -8.97
C GLU A 136 3.76 2.75 -9.66
N ILE A 137 3.03 3.61 -10.37
CA ILE A 137 1.97 3.26 -11.32
C ILE A 137 2.43 3.58 -12.74
N TYR A 138 1.98 2.80 -13.71
CA TYR A 138 2.24 3.07 -15.12
C TYR A 138 1.37 4.24 -15.64
N GLU A 139 1.99 5.26 -16.24
CA GLU A 139 1.38 6.46 -16.80
C GLU A 139 1.95 6.78 -18.20
N ASN A 140 1.58 6.00 -19.23
CA ASN A 140 1.82 6.38 -20.62
C ASN A 140 0.50 6.68 -21.34
N HIS A 141 0.21 7.97 -21.50
CA HIS A 141 -0.98 8.45 -22.20
C HIS A 141 -0.72 8.76 -23.69
N ARG A 142 0.39 8.30 -24.26
CA ARG A 142 0.69 8.48 -25.69
C ARG A 142 0.41 7.22 -26.49
N ASP A 143 0.97 6.10 -26.06
CA ASP A 143 0.86 4.80 -26.74
C ASP A 143 1.04 3.63 -25.76
N THR A 144 0.96 2.40 -26.29
CA THR A 144 1.21 1.16 -25.56
C THR A 144 2.53 0.49 -25.95
N ALA A 145 3.34 1.09 -26.83
CA ALA A 145 4.56 0.48 -27.35
C ALA A 145 5.63 0.30 -26.26
N ASN A 146 5.66 1.21 -25.29
CA ASN A 146 6.57 1.18 -24.14
C ASN A 146 5.90 0.64 -22.87
N TRP A 147 4.79 -0.08 -23.00
CA TRP A 147 4.16 -0.73 -21.85
C TRP A 147 4.98 -1.95 -21.45
N SER A 148 5.98 -1.73 -20.61
CA SER A 148 6.83 -2.76 -20.02
C SER A 148 7.32 -2.33 -18.64
N CYS A 149 7.74 -3.31 -17.84
CA CYS A 149 8.31 -3.14 -16.52
C CYS A 149 9.61 -2.33 -16.51
N GLU A 150 10.33 -2.27 -17.64
CA GLU A 150 11.60 -1.55 -17.77
C GLU A 150 11.45 -0.15 -18.37
N SER A 151 10.23 0.25 -18.76
CA SER A 151 10.04 1.57 -19.36
C SER A 151 10.25 2.71 -18.36
N GLY A 152 10.36 3.94 -18.88
CA GLY A 152 10.48 5.16 -18.08
C GLY A 152 9.15 5.86 -17.78
N TYR A 153 8.01 5.25 -18.13
CA TYR A 153 6.67 5.86 -18.00
C TYR A 153 5.98 5.54 -16.67
N TRP A 154 6.77 5.42 -15.61
CA TRP A 154 6.27 5.09 -14.29
C TRP A 154 6.31 6.31 -13.38
N ARG A 155 5.37 6.34 -12.44
CA ARG A 155 5.18 7.48 -11.52
C ARG A 155 4.96 7.00 -10.10
N ASP A 156 5.73 7.57 -9.17
CA ASP A 156 5.54 7.36 -7.74
C ASP A 156 4.12 7.71 -7.27
N ILE A 157 3.45 6.74 -6.64
CA ILE A 157 2.16 6.92 -5.98
C ILE A 157 2.27 6.83 -4.46
N SER A 158 3.33 6.21 -3.94
CA SER A 158 3.58 6.17 -2.50
C SER A 158 3.94 7.56 -1.96
N SER A 159 3.45 7.84 -0.75
CA SER A 159 3.79 9.06 -0.01
C SER A 159 5.30 9.18 0.20
N ARG A 160 5.86 10.38 -0.01
CA ARG A 160 7.29 10.67 0.24
C ARG A 160 7.70 10.50 1.71
N ALA A 161 6.74 10.38 2.62
CA ALA A 161 7.01 10.07 4.02
C ALA A 161 7.28 8.57 4.28
N LEU A 162 6.88 7.71 3.33
CA LEU A 162 7.13 6.28 3.37
C LEU A 162 8.43 5.92 2.66
N LYS A 163 9.01 4.82 3.12
CA LYS A 163 10.03 4.06 2.41
C LYS A 163 9.47 2.66 2.17
N ILE A 164 9.30 2.28 0.92
CA ILE A 164 8.87 0.95 0.53
C ILE A 164 10.12 0.09 0.36
N SER A 165 10.26 -0.93 1.20
CA SER A 165 11.41 -1.83 1.19
C SER A 165 11.16 -3.10 0.40
N HIS A 166 9.88 -3.49 0.24
CA HIS A 166 9.50 -4.66 -0.51
C HIS A 166 8.10 -4.48 -1.09
N LEU A 167 7.96 -4.87 -2.35
CA LEU A 167 6.70 -5.15 -3.01
C LEU A 167 6.89 -6.47 -3.74
N SER A 168 5.91 -7.36 -3.62
CA SER A 168 5.87 -8.57 -4.44
C SER A 168 4.43 -8.93 -4.78
N PHE A 169 4.26 -9.41 -6.00
CA PHE A 169 3.05 -10.03 -6.50
C PHE A 169 3.27 -11.54 -6.56
N THR A 170 2.27 -12.32 -6.17
CA THR A 170 2.29 -13.78 -6.31
C THR A 170 0.96 -14.24 -6.86
N ARG A 171 0.98 -14.86 -8.04
CA ARG A 171 -0.20 -15.36 -8.73
C ARG A 171 -0.34 -16.86 -8.50
N ASN A 172 -1.54 -17.27 -8.07
CA ASN A 172 -1.95 -18.66 -8.02
C ASN A 172 -3.21 -18.85 -8.88
N GLU A 173 -3.20 -19.87 -9.72
CA GLU A 173 -4.30 -20.19 -10.63
C GLU A 173 -4.84 -21.58 -10.33
N VAL A 174 -6.16 -21.71 -10.35
CA VAL A 174 -6.87 -22.99 -10.16
C VAL A 174 -7.83 -23.18 -11.32
N HIS A 175 -7.83 -24.36 -11.91
CA HIS A 175 -8.77 -24.74 -12.95
C HIS A 175 -10.01 -25.38 -12.31
N THR A 176 -11.19 -24.96 -12.75
CA THR A 176 -12.43 -25.64 -12.39
C THR A 176 -12.66 -26.84 -13.32
N GLU A 177 -13.55 -27.76 -12.91
CA GLU A 177 -13.94 -28.93 -13.71
C GLU A 177 -14.48 -28.54 -15.11
N ASN A 178 -15.03 -27.33 -15.24
CA ASN A 178 -15.54 -26.80 -16.50
C ASN A 178 -14.46 -26.09 -17.35
N GLY A 179 -13.18 -26.24 -17.03
CA GLY A 179 -12.06 -25.60 -17.76
C GLY A 179 -11.95 -24.09 -17.55
N ARG A 180 -12.60 -23.52 -16.52
CA ARG A 180 -12.42 -22.08 -16.21
C ARG A 180 -11.21 -21.90 -15.31
N ARG A 181 -10.35 -20.92 -15.62
CA ARG A 181 -9.22 -20.57 -14.76
C ARG A 181 -9.60 -19.46 -13.78
N ILE A 182 -9.53 -19.75 -12.49
CA ILE A 182 -9.68 -18.79 -11.40
C ILE A 182 -8.29 -18.29 -11.03
N THR A 183 -8.07 -16.98 -11.11
CA THR A 183 -6.79 -16.36 -10.78
C THR A 183 -6.90 -15.66 -9.43
N SER A 184 -5.99 -15.98 -8.51
CA SER A 184 -5.79 -15.25 -7.26
C SER A 184 -4.43 -14.57 -7.27
N LEU A 185 -4.37 -13.35 -6.76
CA LEU A 185 -3.16 -12.55 -6.66
C LEU A 185 -2.93 -12.15 -5.22
N THR A 186 -1.78 -12.50 -4.68
CA THR A 186 -1.30 -12.02 -3.39
C THR A 186 -0.34 -10.86 -3.60
N ILE A 187 -0.64 -9.72 -3.00
CA ILE A 187 0.21 -8.54 -2.94
C ILE A 187 0.83 -8.49 -1.54
N LYS A 188 2.16 -8.41 -1.46
CA LYS A 188 2.88 -8.18 -0.21
C LYS A 188 3.62 -6.86 -0.29
N VAL A 189 3.45 -6.02 0.73
CA VAL A 189 4.11 -4.72 0.85
C VAL A 189 4.78 -4.63 2.22
N SER A 190 6.03 -4.18 2.22
CA SER A 190 6.79 -3.81 3.40
C SER A 190 7.16 -2.35 3.33
N ALA A 191 6.81 -1.59 4.36
CA ALA A 191 7.04 -0.15 4.41
C ALA A 191 7.45 0.32 5.80
N SER A 192 8.18 1.43 5.87
CA SER A 192 8.50 2.16 7.09
C SER A 192 8.36 3.67 6.89
N LEU A 193 8.32 4.45 7.96
CA LEU A 193 8.39 5.91 7.87
C LEU A 193 9.85 6.36 7.75
N ASN A 194 10.13 7.34 6.88
CA ASN A 194 11.48 7.90 6.72
C ASN A 194 12.03 8.49 8.03
N ARG A 195 11.18 9.13 8.84
CA ARG A 195 11.57 9.72 10.14
C ARG A 195 11.68 8.69 11.27
N GLN A 196 11.17 7.48 11.10
CA GLN A 196 11.16 6.42 12.11
C GLN A 196 11.39 5.06 11.44
N PRO A 197 12.61 4.78 10.92
CA PRO A 197 12.87 3.57 10.13
C PRO A 197 12.71 2.28 10.93
N GLY A 198 12.84 2.33 12.27
CA GLY A 198 12.58 1.19 13.15
C GLY A 198 11.10 0.79 13.23
N LEU A 199 10.18 1.67 12.81
CA LEU A 199 8.75 1.38 12.74
C LEU A 199 8.40 0.88 11.33
N ARG A 200 8.32 -0.45 11.21
CA ARG A 200 7.98 -1.15 9.98
C ARG A 200 6.58 -1.74 10.03
N LYS A 201 5.94 -1.82 8.86
CA LYS A 201 4.68 -2.51 8.63
C LYS A 201 4.85 -3.45 7.44
N ASP A 202 4.48 -4.69 7.64
CA ASP A 202 4.35 -5.70 6.60
C ASP A 202 2.88 -6.04 6.45
N VAL A 203 2.36 -5.97 5.22
CA VAL A 203 0.96 -6.26 4.91
C VAL A 203 0.90 -7.17 3.71
N SER A 204 0.06 -8.20 3.81
CA SER A 204 -0.29 -9.10 2.72
C SER A 204 -1.79 -9.01 2.44
N ARG A 205 -2.16 -8.97 1.16
CA ARG A 205 -3.54 -8.96 0.69
C ARG A 205 -3.68 -9.95 -0.44
N THR A 206 -4.70 -10.80 -0.40
CA THR A 206 -5.01 -11.73 -1.47
C THR A 206 -6.36 -11.33 -2.07
N LEU A 207 -6.38 -11.16 -3.38
CA LEU A 207 -7.57 -10.88 -4.16
C LEU A 207 -7.82 -12.03 -5.13
N VAL A 208 -9.09 -12.38 -5.30
CA VAL A 208 -9.55 -13.27 -6.37
C VAL A 208 -10.08 -12.38 -7.49
N LEU A 209 -9.59 -12.61 -8.71
CA LEU A 209 -10.03 -11.88 -9.89
C LEU A 209 -11.36 -12.46 -10.37
N ALA A 210 -12.32 -11.57 -10.62
CA ALA A 210 -13.67 -11.93 -11.03
C ALA A 210 -13.74 -12.41 -12.49
N ASN A 211 -12.85 -11.88 -13.34
CA ASN A 211 -12.77 -12.35 -14.71
C ASN A 211 -12.07 -13.71 -14.73
N THR A 212 -12.65 -14.67 -15.44
CA THR A 212 -12.08 -16.01 -15.61
C THR A 212 -11.73 -16.17 -17.08
N VAL A 213 -10.54 -16.68 -17.33
CA VAL A 213 -10.11 -17.00 -18.68
C VAL A 213 -10.54 -18.44 -18.98
N ALA A 214 -11.10 -18.69 -20.16
CA ALA A 214 -11.35 -20.05 -20.63
C ALA A 214 -10.00 -20.71 -20.93
N SER A 215 -9.75 -21.93 -20.43
CA SER A 215 -8.61 -22.72 -20.92
C SER A 215 -8.94 -23.21 -22.33
N SER A 216 -8.04 -22.97 -23.28
CA SER A 216 -8.10 -23.57 -24.62
C SER A 216 -7.97 -25.08 -24.56
#